data_AF-A0A1F4XEM7-F1
#
_entry.id   AF-A0A1F4XEM7-F1
#
_cell.length_a   1.000
_cell.length_b   1.000
_cell.length_c   1.000
_cell.angle_alpha   90.00
_cell.angle_beta   90.00
_cell.angle_gamma   90.00
#
_symmetry.space_group_name_H-M   'P 1'
#
loop_
_entity.id
_entity.type
_entity.pdbx_description
1 polymer ?
#
loop_
_entity_poly.entity_id
_entity_poly.type
_entity_poly.pdbx_seq_one_letter_code
_entity_poly.pdbx_strand_id
1 'polypeptide(L)'
;MQKQKRYWYPVSFMGGLITGLYALLPPYIVYVDSLGYLPPSMRIAAGSCMVFIAGTMIFCRRSKQKPFQRPQAQEHTARDAFTLIELLLVISIIGILASLILPSYLAARNAAYLARNKAEFKSIATALELYTNDHGNYPPDANRDLPPGLEPYLGPGVWPKAPWPGSVYDWDNWAPADLAYNPKEQVYQISVRFCPLGQPSACVFPKEPWAQNFDYYSAVYFCVGGPCRPHSSQPINHPGYCLNC
;
A
#
# COMPACT_ATOMS: atom_id res chain seq x y z
N MET A 1 23.72 -48.72 -10.83
CA MET A 1 23.64 -48.27 -9.42
C MET A 1 24.17 -46.84 -9.31
N GLN A 2 23.30 -45.84 -9.12
CA GLN A 2 23.71 -44.49 -8.73
C GLN A 2 22.86 -44.03 -7.54
N LYS A 3 23.54 -43.74 -6.42
CA LYS A 3 22.95 -43.33 -5.14
C LYS A 3 22.54 -41.85 -5.22
N GLN A 4 21.25 -41.55 -5.14
CA GLN A 4 20.77 -40.19 -4.88
C GLN A 4 21.12 -39.79 -3.44
N LYS A 5 21.96 -38.76 -3.28
CA LYS A 5 22.20 -38.07 -2.01
C LYS A 5 21.09 -37.03 -1.79
N ARG A 6 20.22 -37.25 -0.79
CA ARG A 6 19.29 -36.21 -0.31
C ARG A 6 20.05 -35.27 0.61
N TYR A 7 20.16 -34.01 0.21
CA TYR A 7 20.59 -32.93 1.09
C TYR A 7 19.38 -32.42 1.87
N TRP A 8 19.49 -32.43 3.20
CA TRP A 8 18.54 -31.79 4.10
C TRP A 8 19.10 -30.44 4.49
N TYR A 9 18.39 -29.36 4.18
CA TYR A 9 18.66 -28.03 4.74
C TYR A 9 17.73 -27.82 5.94
N PRO A 10 18.22 -27.36 7.11
CA PRO A 10 17.37 -27.05 8.25
C PRO A 10 16.66 -25.72 8.02
N VAL A 11 15.32 -25.72 8.04
CA VAL A 11 14.51 -24.49 8.06
C VAL A 11 14.41 -24.03 9.51
N SER A 12 15.21 -23.02 9.86
CA SER A 12 15.17 -22.35 11.15
C SER A 12 13.91 -21.50 11.30
N PHE A 13 12.99 -21.98 12.14
CA PHE A 13 12.36 -21.28 13.27
C PHE A 13 12.38 -19.73 13.30
N MET A 14 11.71 -19.05 12.36
CA MET A 14 11.20 -17.68 12.55
C MET A 14 9.90 -17.49 11.78
N GLY A 15 8.75 -17.61 12.46
CA GLY A 15 7.45 -17.41 11.83
C GLY A 15 6.23 -17.69 12.71
N GLY A 16 6.32 -17.41 14.02
CA GLY A 16 5.25 -17.69 14.99
C GLY A 16 4.10 -16.67 15.05
N LEU A 17 4.05 -15.68 14.15
CA LEU A 17 3.07 -14.59 14.21
C LEU A 17 2.25 -14.36 12.93
N ILE A 18 2.48 -15.13 11.85
CA ILE A 18 1.75 -14.97 10.58
C ILE A 18 0.72 -16.09 10.37
N THR A 19 0.81 -17.21 11.10
CA THR A 19 -0.11 -18.35 10.98
C THR A 19 -1.44 -18.17 11.70
N GLY A 20 -1.61 -17.14 12.53
CA GLY A 20 -2.84 -16.90 13.30
C GLY A 20 -3.99 -16.25 12.51
N LEU A 21 -3.71 -15.55 11.40
CA LEU A 21 -4.73 -14.83 10.65
C LEU A 21 -5.41 -15.68 9.54
N TYR A 22 -4.81 -16.82 9.18
CA TYR A 22 -5.32 -17.69 8.11
C TYR A 22 -6.42 -18.66 8.57
N ALA A 23 -6.67 -18.77 9.89
CA ALA A 23 -7.65 -19.71 10.44
C ALA A 23 -9.09 -19.16 10.52
N LEU A 24 -9.31 -17.88 10.19
CA LEU A 24 -10.63 -17.23 10.31
C LEU A 24 -11.26 -16.85 8.97
N LEU A 25 -10.61 -17.14 7.84
CA LEU A 25 -11.24 -17.00 6.53
C LEU A 25 -11.85 -18.34 6.12
N PRO A 26 -13.17 -18.40 5.87
CA PRO A 26 -13.79 -19.61 5.38
C PRO A 26 -13.18 -20.02 4.02
N PRO A 27 -13.02 -21.33 3.76
CA PRO A 27 -12.17 -21.88 2.69
C PRO A 27 -12.66 -21.63 1.25
N TYR A 28 -13.64 -20.75 1.03
CA TYR A 28 -14.19 -20.48 -0.30
C TYR A 28 -13.45 -19.39 -1.09
N ILE A 29 -12.66 -18.52 -0.46
CA ILE A 29 -12.03 -17.37 -1.17
C ILE A 29 -10.71 -17.76 -1.86
N VAL A 30 -10.01 -18.81 -1.40
CA VAL A 30 -8.68 -19.17 -1.95
C VAL A 30 -8.75 -20.02 -3.23
N TYR A 31 -9.95 -20.43 -3.67
CA TYR A 31 -10.10 -21.32 -4.83
C TYR A 31 -10.25 -20.59 -6.19
N VAL A 32 -10.27 -19.25 -6.21
CA VAL A 32 -10.64 -18.51 -7.43
C VAL A 32 -9.46 -18.23 -8.38
N ASP A 33 -8.20 -18.40 -7.93
CA ASP A 33 -7.02 -18.09 -8.76
C ASP A 33 -6.36 -19.31 -9.46
N SER A 34 -7.06 -20.43 -9.60
CA SER A 34 -6.53 -21.60 -10.36
C SER A 34 -7.55 -22.37 -11.20
N LEU A 35 -8.73 -21.81 -11.48
CA LEU A 35 -9.76 -22.47 -12.32
C LEU A 35 -10.12 -21.69 -13.59
N GLY A 36 -9.13 -21.06 -14.23
CA GLY A 36 -9.26 -20.41 -15.53
C GLY A 36 -9.36 -21.34 -16.75
N TYR A 37 -9.51 -22.66 -16.57
CA TYR A 37 -9.41 -23.64 -17.68
C TYR A 37 -10.39 -24.82 -17.57
N LEU A 38 -11.68 -24.59 -17.28
CA LEU A 38 -12.69 -25.65 -17.36
C LEU A 38 -13.94 -25.25 -18.16
N PRO A 39 -14.40 -26.09 -19.12
CA PRO A 39 -15.54 -25.81 -19.99
C PRO A 39 -16.91 -25.86 -19.27
N PRO A 40 -17.97 -25.27 -19.88
CA PRO A 40 -19.25 -25.01 -19.21
C PRO A 40 -20.07 -26.24 -18.81
N SER A 41 -19.73 -27.44 -19.27
CA SER A 41 -20.50 -28.66 -19.04
C SER A 41 -20.28 -29.33 -17.67
N MET A 42 -19.39 -28.79 -16.82
CA MET A 42 -18.98 -29.46 -15.57
C MET A 42 -19.30 -28.68 -14.29
N ARG A 43 -20.13 -27.63 -14.36
CA ARG A 43 -20.48 -26.76 -13.20
C ARG A 43 -21.70 -27.19 -12.38
N ILE A 44 -22.25 -28.39 -12.58
CA ILE A 44 -23.39 -28.88 -11.79
C ILE A 44 -23.10 -30.31 -11.30
N ALA A 45 -22.32 -30.43 -10.22
CA ALA A 45 -22.21 -31.66 -9.43
C ALA A 45 -21.50 -31.42 -8.08
N ALA A 46 -22.00 -30.48 -7.27
CA ALA A 46 -21.62 -30.40 -5.85
C ALA A 46 -22.72 -29.67 -5.05
N GLY A 47 -23.94 -30.17 -5.16
CA GLY A 47 -25.08 -29.67 -4.40
C GLY A 47 -26.25 -30.60 -4.61
N SER A 48 -26.62 -31.32 -3.55
CA SER A 48 -27.89 -32.05 -3.43
C SER A 48 -28.04 -33.32 -4.28
N CYS A 49 -27.51 -34.44 -3.77
CA CYS A 49 -28.12 -35.77 -3.95
C CYS A 49 -27.40 -36.80 -3.07
N MET A 50 -27.89 -37.00 -1.85
CA MET A 50 -27.83 -38.34 -1.25
C MET A 50 -29.20 -38.97 -1.45
N VAL A 51 -29.34 -39.63 -2.60
CA VAL A 51 -30.45 -40.54 -2.90
C VAL A 51 -30.20 -41.83 -2.13
N PHE A 52 -31.17 -42.16 -1.27
CA PHE A 52 -31.39 -43.50 -0.73
C PHE A 52 -31.86 -44.45 -1.85
N ILE A 53 -31.16 -45.57 -2.07
CA ILE A 53 -31.71 -46.82 -2.63
C ILE A 53 -31.02 -47.97 -1.87
N ALA A 54 -31.65 -48.47 -0.81
CA ALA A 54 -32.49 -49.68 -0.78
C ALA A 54 -31.68 -50.96 -0.57
N GLY A 55 -31.85 -51.58 0.59
CA GLY A 55 -31.29 -52.89 0.88
C GLY A 55 -31.50 -53.33 2.33
N THR A 56 -32.48 -54.21 2.52
CA THR A 56 -32.57 -55.22 3.60
C THR A 56 -33.36 -54.92 4.88
N MET A 57 -34.37 -55.78 5.04
CA MET A 57 -34.91 -56.38 6.26
C MET A 57 -35.71 -55.50 7.22
N ILE A 58 -37.03 -55.66 7.10
CA ILE A 58 -38.00 -55.39 8.16
C ILE A 58 -37.67 -56.33 9.33
N PHE A 59 -36.89 -55.83 10.28
CA PHE A 59 -36.87 -56.37 11.64
C PHE A 59 -37.93 -55.63 12.45
N CYS A 60 -39.08 -56.26 12.66
CA CYS A 60 -40.08 -55.80 13.61
C CYS A 60 -39.53 -55.99 15.04
N ARG A 61 -38.73 -55.03 15.51
CA ARG A 61 -38.15 -55.07 16.85
C ARG A 61 -39.24 -54.72 17.87
N ARG A 62 -39.65 -55.72 18.66
CA ARG A 62 -40.50 -55.55 19.85
C ARG A 62 -40.04 -54.33 20.66
N SER A 63 -40.90 -53.33 20.75
CA SER A 63 -40.77 -52.19 21.65
C SER A 63 -40.71 -52.72 23.09
N LYS A 64 -39.51 -52.84 23.65
CA LYS A 64 -39.36 -52.85 25.10
C LYS A 64 -39.59 -51.40 25.54
N GLN A 65 -40.70 -51.18 26.24
CA GLN A 65 -41.00 -49.91 26.90
C GLN A 65 -39.76 -49.46 27.66
N LYS A 66 -39.19 -48.32 27.27
CA LYS A 66 -38.12 -47.69 28.03
C LYS A 66 -38.71 -47.35 29.40
N PRO A 67 -38.05 -47.69 30.51
CA PRO A 67 -38.49 -47.24 31.82
C PRO A 67 -38.58 -45.72 31.79
N PHE A 68 -39.61 -45.19 32.44
CA PHE A 68 -39.85 -43.75 32.62
C PHE A 68 -38.60 -43.12 33.27
N GLN A 69 -37.69 -42.63 32.44
CA GLN A 69 -36.58 -41.80 32.88
C GLN A 69 -37.19 -40.45 33.25
N ARG A 70 -37.11 -40.09 34.54
CA ARG A 70 -37.42 -38.73 34.98
C ARG A 70 -36.64 -37.77 34.09
N PRO A 71 -37.24 -36.70 33.54
CA PRO A 71 -36.49 -35.69 32.81
C PRO A 71 -35.39 -35.19 33.75
N GLN A 72 -34.14 -35.49 33.42
CA GLN A 72 -33.02 -34.83 34.09
C GLN A 72 -33.18 -33.36 33.76
N ALA A 73 -33.36 -32.53 34.80
CA ALA A 73 -33.36 -31.09 34.67
C ALA A 73 -32.12 -30.73 33.83
N GLN A 74 -32.35 -30.15 32.65
CA GLN A 74 -31.27 -29.63 31.84
C GLN A 74 -30.56 -28.59 32.69
N GLU A 75 -29.36 -28.93 33.13
CA GLU A 75 -28.44 -27.99 33.76
C GLU A 75 -28.15 -26.94 32.69
N HIS A 76 -28.84 -25.81 32.77
CA HIS A 76 -28.54 -24.64 31.96
C HIS A 76 -27.12 -24.24 32.34
N THR A 77 -26.13 -24.70 31.58
CA THR A 77 -24.79 -24.11 31.61
C THR A 77 -25.02 -22.64 31.27
N ALA A 78 -24.96 -21.78 32.28
CA ALA A 78 -25.14 -20.35 32.12
C ALA A 78 -24.16 -19.91 31.03
N ARG A 79 -24.68 -19.46 29.91
CA ARG A 79 -23.86 -18.81 28.90
C ARG A 79 -23.55 -17.44 29.47
N ASP A 80 -22.29 -17.17 29.74
CA ASP A 80 -21.84 -15.86 30.18
C ASP A 80 -22.29 -14.80 29.17
N ALA A 81 -23.15 -13.90 29.62
CA ALA A 81 -23.61 -12.76 28.84
C ALA A 81 -22.76 -11.55 29.21
N PHE A 82 -22.16 -10.90 28.22
CA PHE A 82 -21.39 -9.67 28.41
C PHE A 82 -22.25 -8.61 29.10
N THR A 83 -21.67 -7.95 30.10
CA THR A 83 -22.32 -6.81 30.76
C THR A 83 -22.12 -5.54 29.95
N LEU A 84 -23.07 -4.61 30.03
CA LEU A 84 -22.95 -3.29 29.41
C LEU A 84 -21.69 -2.56 29.92
N ILE A 85 -21.36 -2.70 31.20
CA ILE A 85 -20.19 -2.06 31.81
C ILE A 85 -18.87 -2.61 31.27
N GLU A 86 -18.76 -3.91 31.00
CA GLU A 86 -17.57 -4.50 30.39
C GLU A 86 -17.33 -3.91 28.99
N LEU A 87 -18.38 -3.80 28.18
CA LEU A 87 -18.25 -3.22 26.85
C LEU A 87 -17.89 -1.72 26.91
N LEU A 88 -18.53 -0.97 27.82
CA LEU A 88 -18.26 0.46 28.00
C LEU A 88 -16.83 0.74 28.46
N LEU A 89 -16.31 -0.08 29.38
CA LEU A 89 -14.94 0.05 29.87
C LEU A 89 -13.94 -0.26 28.74
N VAL A 90 -14.20 -1.27 27.91
CA VAL A 90 -13.32 -1.62 26.79
C VAL A 90 -13.23 -0.49 25.75
N ILE A 91 -14.36 0.05 25.29
CA ILE A 91 -14.35 1.13 24.28
C ILE A 91 -13.74 2.42 24.84
N SER A 92 -13.92 2.70 26.14
CA SER A 92 -13.33 3.88 26.77
C SER A 92 -11.80 3.78 26.86
N ILE A 93 -11.26 2.61 27.24
CA ILE A 93 -9.80 2.39 27.24
C ILE A 93 -9.24 2.47 25.81
N ILE A 94 -9.90 1.85 24.82
CA ILE A 94 -9.47 1.95 23.41
C ILE A 94 -9.48 3.41 22.94
N GLY A 95 -10.50 4.20 23.29
CA GLY A 95 -10.59 5.61 22.93
C GLY A 95 -9.44 6.44 23.51
N ILE A 96 -9.10 6.23 24.78
CA ILE A 96 -7.97 6.90 25.45
C ILE A 96 -6.66 6.54 24.73
N LEU A 97 -6.39 5.25 24.52
CA LEU A 97 -5.16 4.80 23.85
C LEU A 97 -5.06 5.34 22.41
N ALA A 98 -6.15 5.30 21.63
CA ALA A 98 -6.16 5.79 20.25
C ALA A 98 -5.86 7.30 20.16
N SER A 99 -6.39 8.10 21.10
CA SER A 99 -6.17 9.56 21.13
C SER A 99 -4.70 9.96 21.35
N LEU A 100 -3.94 9.14 22.07
CA LEU A 100 -2.52 9.37 22.33
C LEU A 100 -1.63 8.98 21.14
N ILE A 101 -2.03 7.94 20.39
CA ILE A 101 -1.21 7.35 19.32
C ILE A 101 -1.39 8.08 17.99
N LEU A 102 -2.58 8.61 17.70
CA LEU A 102 -2.88 9.20 16.38
C LEU A 102 -1.94 10.34 15.94
N PRO A 103 -1.61 11.37 16.76
CA PRO A 103 -0.75 12.46 16.31
C PRO A 103 0.69 12.00 16.03
N SER A 104 1.24 11.10 16.85
CA SER A 104 2.59 10.57 16.66
C SER A 104 2.68 9.68 15.41
N TYR A 105 1.65 8.89 15.13
CA TYR A 105 1.55 8.09 13.91
C TYR A 105 1.56 8.95 12.64
N LEU A 106 0.79 10.05 12.62
CA LEU A 106 0.75 10.95 11.45
C LEU A 106 2.10 11.61 11.17
N ALA A 107 2.79 12.09 12.22
CA ALA A 107 4.12 12.67 12.10
C ALA A 107 5.14 11.64 11.59
N ALA A 108 5.12 10.42 12.14
CA ALA A 108 6.00 9.33 11.70
C ALA A 108 5.78 8.97 10.22
N ARG A 109 4.52 8.96 9.77
CA ARG A 109 4.17 8.72 8.36
C ARG A 109 4.72 9.80 7.43
N ASN A 110 4.55 11.07 7.79
CA ASN A 110 5.07 12.18 6.97
C ASN A 110 6.60 12.18 6.92
N ALA A 111 7.27 11.88 8.05
CA ALA A 111 8.71 11.72 8.09
C ALA A 111 9.18 10.56 7.19
N ALA A 112 8.44 9.44 7.16
CA ALA A 112 8.74 8.33 6.27
C ALA A 112 8.58 8.71 4.78
N TYR A 113 7.57 9.50 4.43
CA TYR A 113 7.42 10.03 3.06
C TYR A 113 8.58 10.92 2.65
N LEU A 114 9.02 11.83 3.53
CA LEU A 114 10.15 12.70 3.26
C LEU A 114 11.46 11.92 3.10
N ALA A 115 11.70 10.94 3.97
CA ALA A 115 12.86 10.06 3.91
C ALA A 115 12.88 9.24 2.60
N ARG A 116 11.74 8.68 2.22
CA ARG A 116 11.56 7.98 0.94
C ARG A 116 11.82 8.90 -0.24
N ASN A 117 11.22 10.11 -0.25
CA ASN A 117 11.41 11.07 -1.33
C ASN A 117 12.87 11.46 -1.51
N LYS A 118 13.59 11.71 -0.41
CA LYS A 118 15.01 12.03 -0.44
C LYS A 118 15.86 10.89 -1.03
N ALA A 119 15.53 9.64 -0.72
CA ALA A 119 16.22 8.48 -1.29
C ALA A 119 15.91 8.32 -2.79
N GLU A 120 14.63 8.41 -3.16
CA GLU A 120 14.18 8.30 -4.55
C GLU A 120 14.78 9.42 -5.43
N PHE A 121 14.78 10.67 -4.96
CA PHE A 121 15.42 11.79 -5.65
C PHE A 121 16.91 11.61 -5.89
N LYS A 122 17.65 11.08 -4.91
CA LYS A 122 19.07 10.76 -5.12
C LYS A 122 19.27 9.69 -6.19
N SER A 123 18.41 8.67 -6.21
CA SER A 123 18.44 7.62 -7.23
C SER A 123 18.13 8.18 -8.61
N ILE A 124 17.13 9.05 -8.72
CA ILE A 124 16.73 9.71 -9.97
C ILE A 124 17.82 10.66 -10.45
N ALA A 125 18.40 11.48 -9.58
CA ALA A 125 19.53 12.34 -9.92
C ALA A 125 20.71 11.52 -10.47
N THR A 126 21.06 10.41 -9.81
CA THR A 126 22.11 9.50 -10.31
C THR A 126 21.77 8.93 -11.69
N ALA A 127 20.52 8.53 -11.91
CA ALA A 127 20.07 8.04 -13.21
C ALA A 127 20.13 9.11 -14.31
N LEU A 128 19.81 10.36 -13.98
CA LEU A 128 19.87 11.49 -14.91
C LEU A 128 21.32 11.84 -15.30
N GLU A 129 22.26 11.72 -14.37
CA GLU A 129 23.70 11.87 -14.67
C GLU A 129 24.17 10.76 -15.63
N LEU A 130 23.75 9.51 -15.41
CA LEU A 130 24.06 8.40 -16.32
C LEU A 130 23.42 8.59 -17.70
N TYR A 131 22.16 9.03 -17.75
CA TYR A 131 21.47 9.38 -18.99
C TYR A 131 22.24 10.46 -19.75
N THR A 132 22.69 11.51 -19.05
CA THR A 132 23.43 12.63 -19.64
C THR A 132 24.81 12.19 -20.12
N ASN A 133 25.46 11.25 -19.44
CA ASN A 133 26.72 10.66 -19.89
C ASN A 133 26.56 9.93 -21.24
N ASP A 134 25.43 9.27 -21.46
CA ASP A 134 25.18 8.51 -22.70
C ASP A 134 24.64 9.38 -23.85
N HIS A 135 23.83 10.40 -23.55
CA HIS A 135 23.12 11.23 -24.54
C HIS A 135 23.74 12.64 -24.73
N GLY A 136 24.68 13.03 -23.87
CA GLY A 136 25.37 14.32 -23.90
C GLY A 136 24.58 15.50 -23.32
N ASN A 137 23.28 15.35 -23.08
CA ASN A 137 22.42 16.37 -22.48
C ASN A 137 21.40 15.72 -21.54
N TYR A 138 20.92 16.49 -20.57
CA TYR A 138 19.75 16.13 -19.79
C TYR A 138 18.51 15.95 -20.68
N PRO A 139 17.59 15.04 -20.32
CA PRO A 139 16.36 14.85 -21.08
C PRO A 139 15.47 16.10 -21.05
N PRO A 140 14.61 16.31 -22.07
CA PRO A 140 13.70 17.44 -22.10
C PRO A 140 12.74 17.42 -20.90
N ASP A 141 12.15 18.58 -20.62
CA ASP A 141 11.14 18.77 -19.58
C ASP A 141 10.00 17.75 -19.72
N ALA A 142 9.57 17.16 -18.61
CA ALA A 142 8.51 16.18 -18.60
C ALA A 142 7.40 16.66 -17.65
N ASN A 143 6.29 17.11 -18.24
CA ASN A 143 5.20 17.69 -17.48
C ASN A 143 4.48 16.63 -16.63
N ARG A 144 4.66 16.71 -15.32
CA ARG A 144 4.11 15.81 -14.29
C ARG A 144 4.48 14.34 -14.48
N ASP A 145 5.70 14.11 -14.95
CA ASP A 145 6.28 12.78 -14.90
C ASP A 145 7.81 12.86 -14.87
N LEU A 146 8.44 11.71 -14.74
CA LEU A 146 9.84 11.55 -15.08
C LEU A 146 10.01 11.47 -16.62
N PRO A 147 11.17 11.84 -17.15
CA PRO A 147 11.38 11.88 -18.59
C PRO A 147 11.40 10.47 -19.18
N PRO A 148 10.80 10.26 -20.37
CA PRO A 148 10.88 8.97 -21.05
C PRO A 148 12.34 8.67 -21.45
N GLY A 149 12.72 7.40 -21.42
CA GLY A 149 14.08 6.94 -21.67
C GLY A 149 14.96 6.89 -20.41
N LEU A 150 14.47 7.34 -19.25
CA LEU A 150 15.19 7.20 -17.98
C LEU A 150 15.08 5.78 -17.39
N GLU A 151 14.17 4.97 -17.94
CA GLU A 151 13.84 3.64 -17.45
C GLU A 151 15.01 2.68 -17.32
N PRO A 152 15.95 2.60 -18.28
CA PRO A 152 17.09 1.70 -18.18
C PRO A 152 18.04 2.03 -17.03
N TYR A 153 18.07 3.29 -16.58
CA TYR A 153 19.04 3.80 -15.60
C TYR A 153 18.58 3.67 -14.15
N LEU A 154 17.27 3.53 -13.92
CA LEU A 154 16.67 3.42 -12.59
C LEU A 154 16.59 1.96 -12.09
N GLY A 155 16.95 0.98 -12.94
CA GLY A 155 16.97 -0.45 -12.62
C GLY A 155 15.66 -1.19 -12.93
N PRO A 156 15.65 -2.53 -12.96
CA PRO A 156 14.47 -3.30 -13.36
C PRO A 156 13.33 -3.16 -12.33
N GLY A 157 12.24 -2.49 -12.71
CA GLY A 157 11.05 -2.32 -11.88
C GLY A 157 10.03 -1.35 -12.47
N VAL A 158 8.81 -1.35 -11.93
CA VAL A 158 7.82 -0.29 -12.16
C VAL A 158 8.22 0.89 -11.28
N TRP A 159 8.26 2.10 -11.83
CA TRP A 159 8.67 3.28 -11.08
C TRP A 159 7.81 3.54 -9.85
N PRO A 160 8.43 3.99 -8.75
CA PRO A 160 7.68 4.37 -7.58
C PRO A 160 6.78 5.55 -7.93
N LYS A 161 5.48 5.42 -7.60
CA LYS A 161 4.62 6.61 -7.47
C LYS A 161 5.21 7.53 -6.41
N ALA A 162 5.06 8.85 -6.61
CA ALA A 162 5.55 9.84 -5.67
C ALA A 162 5.00 9.58 -4.25
N PRO A 163 5.75 9.94 -3.18
CA PRO A 163 5.53 9.34 -1.86
C PRO A 163 4.23 9.77 -1.20
N TRP A 164 3.75 10.98 -1.49
CA TRP A 164 2.51 11.50 -0.90
C TRP A 164 1.29 11.08 -1.73
N PRO A 165 0.14 10.80 -1.08
CA PRO A 165 -1.09 10.47 -1.80
C PRO A 165 -1.52 11.58 -2.77
N GLY A 166 -1.77 11.23 -4.03
CA GLY A 166 -2.16 12.20 -5.06
C GLY A 166 -1.02 13.08 -5.58
N SER A 167 0.20 12.92 -5.06
CA SER A 167 1.37 13.62 -5.60
C SER A 167 1.93 12.91 -6.82
N VAL A 168 2.62 13.68 -7.66
CA VAL A 168 3.28 13.20 -8.89
C VAL A 168 4.70 13.74 -8.95
N TYR A 169 5.60 12.95 -9.56
CA TYR A 169 6.93 13.43 -9.93
C TYR A 169 6.82 14.38 -11.12
N ASP A 170 7.78 15.28 -11.24
CA ASP A 170 7.85 16.28 -12.30
C ASP A 170 9.32 16.60 -12.54
N TRP A 171 9.82 16.24 -13.72
CA TRP A 171 11.19 16.57 -14.11
C TRP A 171 11.20 17.91 -14.80
N ASP A 172 11.84 18.87 -14.13
CA ASP A 172 11.90 20.26 -14.53
C ASP A 172 13.23 20.52 -15.25
N ASN A 173 13.18 20.76 -16.56
CA ASN A 173 14.29 21.21 -17.39
C ASN A 173 13.89 22.55 -18.04
N TRP A 174 13.98 23.63 -17.25
CA TRP A 174 13.51 24.96 -17.65
C TRP A 174 14.64 25.77 -18.26
N ALA A 175 14.43 26.22 -19.50
CA ALA A 175 15.35 27.14 -20.14
C ALA A 175 15.16 28.55 -19.57
N PRO A 176 16.17 29.44 -19.71
CA PRO A 176 16.05 30.86 -19.34
C PRO A 176 14.79 31.57 -19.84
N ALA A 177 14.32 31.20 -21.03
CA ALA A 177 13.12 31.77 -21.65
C ALA A 177 11.82 31.37 -20.95
N ASP A 178 11.79 30.22 -20.27
CA ASP A 178 10.61 29.66 -19.60
C ASP A 178 10.42 30.23 -18.19
N LEU A 179 11.42 30.95 -17.67
CA LEU A 179 11.41 31.51 -16.33
C LEU A 179 10.77 32.90 -16.29
N ALA A 180 9.79 33.06 -15.40
CA ALA A 180 9.12 34.36 -15.21
C ALA A 180 9.97 35.33 -14.37
N TYR A 181 10.79 34.81 -13.45
CA TYR A 181 11.53 35.61 -12.46
C TYR A 181 13.05 35.40 -12.54
N ASN A 182 13.81 36.46 -12.21
CA ASN A 182 15.27 36.41 -12.17
C ASN A 182 15.81 35.61 -10.97
N PRO A 183 17.00 35.00 -11.08
CA PRO A 183 17.83 34.86 -12.27
C PRO A 183 17.18 33.94 -13.32
N LYS A 184 17.25 34.33 -14.60
CA LYS A 184 16.76 33.52 -15.72
C LYS A 184 17.91 32.68 -16.28
N GLU A 185 18.28 31.65 -15.55
CA GLU A 185 19.33 30.71 -15.92
C GLU A 185 18.74 29.33 -16.11
N GLN A 186 19.46 28.43 -16.79
CA GLN A 186 19.04 27.05 -16.97
C GLN A 186 18.82 26.36 -15.61
N VAL A 187 17.66 25.73 -15.42
CA VAL A 187 17.33 24.98 -14.19
C VAL A 187 17.08 23.51 -14.52
N TYR A 188 17.73 22.63 -13.78
CA TYR A 188 17.48 21.20 -13.76
C TYR A 188 17.12 20.78 -12.34
N GLN A 189 15.91 20.27 -12.15
CA GLN A 189 15.49 19.79 -10.83
C GLN A 189 14.43 18.71 -10.96
N ILE A 190 14.29 17.92 -9.90
CA ILE A 190 13.22 16.95 -9.76
C ILE A 190 12.26 17.51 -8.73
N SER A 191 10.98 17.59 -9.03
CA SER A 191 9.98 18.07 -8.09
C SER A 191 8.86 17.05 -7.84
N VAL A 192 8.25 17.15 -6.66
CA VAL A 192 7.00 16.50 -6.32
C VAL A 192 5.92 17.57 -6.29
N ARG A 193 4.93 17.37 -7.14
CA ARG A 193 3.76 18.24 -7.25
C ARG A 193 2.58 17.62 -6.52
N PHE A 194 1.85 18.44 -5.77
CA PHE A 194 0.73 17.99 -4.91
C PHE A 194 -0.65 18.26 -5.50
N CYS A 195 -0.72 18.93 -6.64
CA CYS A 195 -1.96 19.33 -7.30
C CYS A 195 -2.07 18.66 -8.67
N PRO A 196 -3.21 18.10 -9.08
CA PRO A 196 -3.41 17.66 -10.46
C PRO A 196 -3.28 18.82 -11.46
N LEU A 197 -2.89 18.52 -12.70
CA LEU A 197 -2.77 19.54 -13.75
C LEU A 197 -4.11 20.23 -14.01
N GLY A 198 -4.09 21.57 -14.00
CA GLY A 198 -5.26 22.38 -14.30
C GLY A 198 -6.34 22.37 -13.21
N GLN A 199 -6.09 21.74 -12.05
CA GLN A 199 -7.03 21.66 -10.93
C GLN A 199 -6.41 22.29 -9.66
N PRO A 200 -6.35 23.63 -9.57
CA PRO A 200 -5.72 24.32 -8.44
C PRO A 200 -6.46 24.13 -7.11
N SER A 201 -7.72 23.70 -7.13
CA SER A 201 -8.51 23.41 -5.92
C SER A 201 -8.36 21.96 -5.42
N ALA A 202 -7.75 21.07 -6.19
CA ALA A 202 -7.65 19.64 -5.89
C ALA A 202 -6.30 19.24 -5.26
N CYS A 203 -5.58 20.20 -4.66
CA CYS A 203 -4.28 19.98 -4.05
C CYS A 203 -4.37 19.23 -2.71
N VAL A 204 -3.44 18.30 -2.48
CA VAL A 204 -3.33 17.58 -1.20
C VAL A 204 -1.93 17.79 -0.62
N PHE A 205 -1.78 18.80 0.24
CA PHE A 205 -0.50 19.13 0.86
C PHE A 205 -0.26 18.36 2.17
N PRO A 206 1.02 18.07 2.51
CA PRO A 206 1.39 17.53 3.81
C PRO A 206 1.03 18.52 4.93
N LYS A 207 0.53 18.03 6.06
CA LYS A 207 0.23 18.85 7.25
C LYS A 207 1.49 19.09 8.10
N GLU A 208 2.54 19.59 7.46
CA GLU A 208 3.85 19.84 8.07
C GLU A 208 4.16 21.34 8.14
N PRO A 209 4.97 21.81 9.10
CA PRO A 209 5.32 23.22 9.24
C PRO A 209 5.93 23.84 7.97
N TRP A 210 6.76 23.08 7.26
CA TRP A 210 7.40 23.52 6.02
C TRP A 210 6.44 23.61 4.83
N ALA A 211 5.26 22.99 4.92
CA ALA A 211 4.25 22.95 3.86
C ALA A 211 3.05 23.89 4.12
N GLN A 212 3.05 24.65 5.23
CA GLN A 212 1.88 25.43 5.67
C GLN A 212 1.40 26.47 4.63
N ASN A 213 2.34 27.06 3.91
CA ASN A 213 2.07 28.12 2.92
C ASN A 213 2.13 27.60 1.48
N PHE A 214 1.97 26.29 1.28
CA PHE A 214 2.02 25.72 -0.05
C PHE A 214 0.78 26.09 -0.85
N ASP A 215 1.00 26.48 -2.10
CA ASP A 215 -0.03 26.75 -3.09
C ASP A 215 0.16 25.87 -4.33
N TYR A 216 -0.60 26.16 -5.39
CA TYR A 216 -0.55 25.40 -6.64
C TYR A 216 0.84 25.31 -7.27
N TYR A 217 1.69 26.32 -7.05
CA TYR A 217 3.04 26.39 -7.59
C TYR A 217 4.11 25.87 -6.62
N SER A 218 3.73 25.59 -5.36
CA SER A 218 4.63 25.00 -4.39
C SER A 218 4.94 23.54 -4.69
N ALA A 219 6.17 23.15 -4.41
CA ALA A 219 6.64 21.79 -4.58
C ALA A 219 7.70 21.43 -3.54
N VAL A 220 7.88 20.13 -3.32
CA VAL A 220 9.13 19.61 -2.75
C VAL A 220 10.06 19.35 -3.92
N TYR A 221 11.29 19.86 -3.91
CA TYR A 221 12.18 19.73 -5.06
C TYR A 221 13.62 19.40 -4.65
N PHE A 222 14.35 18.82 -5.60
CA PHE A 222 15.74 18.45 -5.48
C PHE A 222 16.50 19.04 -6.66
N CYS A 223 17.46 19.89 -6.35
CA CYS A 223 18.24 20.64 -7.33
C CYS A 223 19.31 19.76 -7.95
N VAL A 224 19.26 19.59 -9.27
CA VAL A 224 20.31 18.89 -10.03
C VAL A 224 21.29 19.89 -10.62
N GLY A 225 20.81 21.05 -11.10
CA GLY A 225 21.65 22.13 -11.58
C GLY A 225 20.92 23.47 -11.72
N GLY A 226 21.67 24.56 -11.62
CA GLY A 226 21.15 25.93 -11.75
C GLY A 226 20.43 26.47 -10.51
N PRO A 227 19.79 27.66 -10.62
CA PRO A 227 19.08 28.30 -9.51
C PRO A 227 17.66 27.73 -9.35
N CYS A 228 17.59 26.56 -8.71
CA CYS A 228 16.37 25.81 -8.44
C CYS A 228 15.33 26.58 -7.61
N ARG A 229 14.05 26.28 -7.86
CA ARG A 229 12.89 27.04 -7.35
C ARG A 229 11.63 26.17 -7.39
N PRO A 230 10.57 26.50 -6.65
CA PRO A 230 9.37 25.67 -6.63
C PRO A 230 8.68 25.55 -8.00
N HIS A 231 8.64 26.61 -8.83
CA HIS A 231 8.01 26.58 -10.15
C HIS A 231 8.65 27.60 -11.10
N SER A 232 8.62 27.34 -12.42
CA SER A 232 9.18 28.23 -13.46
C SER A 232 8.56 29.63 -13.45
N SER A 233 7.26 29.70 -13.17
CA SER A 233 6.50 30.95 -13.04
C SER A 233 6.59 31.62 -11.66
N GLN A 234 7.51 31.20 -10.78
CA GLN A 234 7.66 31.76 -9.43
C GLN A 234 9.11 32.13 -9.12
N PRO A 235 9.37 33.09 -8.21
CA PRO A 235 10.70 33.40 -7.74
C PRO A 235 11.26 32.29 -6.81
N ILE A 236 12.57 32.30 -6.57
CA ILE A 236 13.27 31.30 -5.73
C ILE A 236 12.73 31.27 -4.30
N ASN A 237 12.29 32.42 -3.78
CA ASN A 237 11.77 32.57 -2.41
C ASN A 237 10.28 32.25 -2.28
N HIS A 238 9.62 31.80 -3.34
CA HIS A 238 8.23 31.33 -3.26
C HIS A 238 8.14 30.11 -2.34
N PRO A 239 7.02 29.90 -1.63
CA PRO A 239 6.84 28.73 -0.77
C PRO A 239 7.12 27.42 -1.52
N GLY A 240 8.09 26.67 -1.00
CA GLY A 240 8.56 25.42 -1.53
C GLY A 240 9.55 24.79 -0.56
N TYR A 241 9.89 23.52 -0.77
CA TYR A 241 10.81 22.81 0.12
C TYR A 241 11.90 22.13 -0.69
N CYS A 242 13.11 22.70 -0.64
CA CYS A 242 14.27 22.10 -1.28
C CYS A 242 14.93 21.07 -0.36
N LEU A 243 15.24 19.88 -0.90
CA LEU A 243 15.80 18.76 -0.14
C LEU A 243 17.33 18.72 -0.06
N ASN A 244 18.01 19.44 -0.95
CA ASN A 244 19.47 19.53 -1.06
C ASN A 244 19.99 20.96 -1.26
N CYS A 245 19.13 21.94 -0.99
CA CYS A 245 19.51 23.28 -0.58
C CYS A 245 19.55 23.29 0.98
#